data_AF-A0A9E4HU56-F1
#
_entry.id   AF-A0A9E4HU56-F1
#
_cell.length_a   1.000
_cell.length_b   1.000
_cell.length_c   1.000
_cell.angle_alpha   90.00
_cell.angle_beta   90.00
_cell.angle_gamma   90.00
#
_symmetry.space_group_name_H-M   'P 1'
#
loop_
_entity.id
_entity.type
_entity.pdbx_description
1 polymer ?
#
loop_
_entity_poly.entity_id
_entity_poly.type
_entity_poly.pdbx_seq_one_letter_code
_entity_poly.pdbx_strand_id
1 'polypeptide(L)'
;MALSPDLVGFVREGLERGLSREQIEDILIRAGWPADQVRRALAGFADVESPIPVPRPAVSTRPREAFLYVVMFMALFVSAFNLGAVLFALVDLALPDPAGVPPEIIRELLRLSVSALVVASPVFAYVTRVIRRGVEAQPSARASRIRLQLTYLTLFVASCVLVGAVTALLYSFLGGELTARFVLKALTVTAIAGGAFGYYLRDLRAAERAPGEGRPERGRDPLPVIAAAAVAIAVVAGLVALGSPAGQRRERLDARRAQDLHVISQAIDRYEATHERLPATLGELQRDSDIQVAITDPVTREPYGYEPESGAAYELCAVFALATGEREMRSGRPFSRHDAGRHCFQMRAERERG
;
A
#
# COMPACT_ATOMS: atom_id res chain seq x y z
N MET A 1 -13.91 -25.76 -16.59
CA MET A 1 -13.93 -25.96 -18.06
C MET A 1 -15.34 -25.75 -18.61
N ALA A 2 -15.50 -25.08 -19.76
CA ALA A 2 -16.80 -24.99 -20.45
C ALA A 2 -17.16 -26.38 -20.91
N LEU A 3 -18.41 -26.79 -20.71
CA LEU A 3 -18.89 -27.97 -21.40
C LEU A 3 -18.79 -27.64 -22.88
N SER A 4 -18.20 -28.56 -23.65
CA SER A 4 -18.12 -28.39 -25.11
C SER A 4 -19.55 -28.18 -25.65
N PRO A 5 -19.77 -27.21 -26.55
CA PRO A 5 -21.05 -27.07 -27.25
C PRO A 5 -21.49 -28.40 -27.88
N ASP A 6 -20.53 -29.17 -28.40
CA ASP A 6 -20.77 -30.47 -29.03
C ASP A 6 -21.24 -31.52 -28.03
N LEU A 7 -20.66 -31.53 -26.82
CA LEU A 7 -21.06 -32.44 -25.74
C LEU A 7 -22.49 -32.14 -25.26
N VAL A 8 -22.82 -30.86 -25.10
CA VAL A 8 -24.16 -30.43 -24.69
C VAL A 8 -25.19 -30.70 -25.80
N GLY A 9 -24.79 -30.51 -27.06
CA GLY A 9 -25.61 -30.84 -28.23
C GLY A 9 -25.92 -32.32 -28.30
N PHE A 10 -24.90 -33.18 -28.17
CA PHE A 10 -25.08 -34.64 -28.16
C PHE A 10 -26.00 -35.11 -27.02
N VAL A 11 -25.82 -34.58 -25.81
CA VAL A 11 -26.70 -34.92 -24.67
C VAL A 11 -28.14 -34.47 -24.93
N ARG A 12 -28.35 -33.29 -25.51
CA ARG A 12 -29.69 -32.80 -25.88
C ARG A 12 -30.35 -33.73 -26.90
N GLU A 13 -29.67 -34.02 -28.00
CA GLU A 13 -30.21 -34.88 -29.06
C GLU A 13 -30.45 -36.31 -28.57
N GLY A 14 -29.58 -36.84 -27.72
CA GLY A 14 -29.75 -38.16 -27.12
C GLY A 14 -31.00 -38.24 -26.25
N LEU A 15 -31.23 -37.22 -25.41
CA LEU A 15 -32.43 -37.12 -24.58
C LEU A 15 -33.70 -36.90 -25.42
N GLU A 16 -33.64 -36.09 -26.49
CA GLU A 16 -34.76 -35.91 -27.43
C GLU A 16 -35.16 -37.20 -28.14
N ARG A 17 -34.18 -38.08 -28.41
CA ARG A 17 -34.40 -39.40 -29.04
C ARG A 17 -34.82 -40.49 -28.04
N GLY A 18 -35.02 -40.14 -26.77
CA GLY A 18 -35.47 -41.08 -25.72
C GLY A 18 -34.38 -42.00 -25.18
N LEU A 19 -33.09 -41.69 -25.39
CA LEU A 19 -32.01 -42.43 -24.73
C LEU A 19 -32.01 -42.11 -23.23
N SER A 20 -31.81 -43.14 -22.40
CA SER A 20 -31.65 -42.94 -20.96
C SER A 20 -30.35 -42.19 -20.65
N ARG A 21 -30.33 -41.47 -19.52
CA ARG A 21 -29.14 -40.76 -19.03
C ARG A 21 -27.94 -41.71 -18.87
N GLU A 22 -28.18 -42.95 -18.45
CA GLU A 22 -27.16 -44.00 -18.28
C GLU A 22 -26.55 -44.44 -19.61
N GLN A 23 -27.37 -44.60 -20.66
CA GLN A 23 -26.88 -44.94 -22.01
C GLN A 23 -26.03 -43.81 -22.60
N ILE A 24 -26.47 -42.56 -22.44
CA ILE A 24 -25.70 -41.39 -22.90
C ILE A 24 -24.38 -41.29 -22.14
N GLU A 25 -24.37 -41.55 -20.84
CA GLU A 25 -23.16 -41.55 -20.02
C GLU A 25 -22.16 -42.59 -20.49
N ASP A 26 -22.61 -43.83 -20.68
CA ASP A 26 -21.77 -44.94 -21.15
C ASP A 26 -21.18 -44.69 -22.55
N ILE A 27 -21.98 -44.18 -23.51
CA ILE A 27 -21.50 -43.86 -24.87
C ILE A 27 -20.39 -42.80 -24.82
N LEU A 28 -20.59 -41.73 -24.04
CA LEU A 28 -19.64 -40.63 -23.96
C LEU A 28 -18.35 -41.05 -23.24
N ILE A 29 -18.44 -41.84 -22.17
CA ILE A 29 -17.27 -42.39 -21.48
C ILE A 29 -16.47 -43.31 -22.41
N ARG A 30 -17.13 -44.19 -23.17
CA ARG A 30 -16.46 -45.05 -24.17
C ARG A 30 -15.82 -44.26 -25.31
N ALA A 31 -16.39 -43.12 -25.68
CA ALA A 31 -15.80 -42.18 -26.63
C ALA A 31 -14.62 -41.37 -26.05
N GLY A 32 -14.24 -41.59 -24.79
CA GLY A 32 -13.09 -40.96 -24.14
C GLY A 32 -13.41 -39.63 -23.44
N TRP A 33 -14.69 -39.27 -23.28
CA TRP A 33 -15.04 -38.08 -22.52
C TRP A 33 -14.82 -38.29 -21.02
N PRO A 34 -14.26 -37.30 -20.31
CA PRO A 34 -14.11 -37.37 -18.86
C PRO A 34 -15.46 -37.48 -18.16
N ALA A 35 -15.62 -38.44 -17.23
CA ALA A 35 -16.88 -38.71 -16.53
C ALA A 35 -17.43 -37.51 -15.74
N ASP A 36 -16.59 -36.58 -15.32
CA ASP A 36 -17.00 -35.34 -14.66
C ASP A 36 -17.63 -34.33 -15.65
N GLN A 37 -17.25 -34.35 -16.93
CA GLN A 37 -17.84 -33.52 -17.98
C GLN A 37 -19.19 -34.07 -18.41
N VAL A 38 -19.28 -35.39 -18.58
CA VAL A 38 -20.50 -36.10 -18.97
C VAL A 38 -21.61 -35.90 -17.92
N ARG A 39 -21.31 -36.15 -16.64
CA ARG A 39 -22.27 -35.93 -15.54
C ARG A 39 -22.71 -34.48 -15.43
N ARG A 40 -21.81 -33.52 -15.67
CA ARG A 40 -22.16 -32.08 -15.69
C ARG A 40 -23.05 -31.69 -16.87
N ALA A 41 -22.86 -32.30 -18.04
CA ALA A 41 -23.71 -32.09 -19.20
C ALA A 41 -25.12 -32.65 -18.97
N LEU A 42 -25.22 -33.88 -18.46
CA LEU A 42 -26.51 -34.51 -18.11
C LEU A 42 -27.25 -33.75 -17.01
N ALA A 43 -26.54 -33.27 -15.98
CA ALA A 43 -27.12 -32.47 -14.91
C ALA A 43 -27.61 -31.08 -15.38
N GLY A 44 -27.22 -30.65 -16.57
CA GLY A 44 -27.71 -29.42 -17.21
C GLY A 44 -29.15 -29.51 -17.70
N PHE A 45 -29.73 -30.71 -17.77
CA PHE A 45 -31.13 -30.93 -18.18
C PHE A 45 -31.95 -31.43 -16.98
N ALA A 46 -33.11 -30.81 -16.77
CA ALA A 46 -34.00 -31.13 -15.67
C ALA A 46 -34.64 -32.51 -15.87
N ASP A 47 -34.85 -33.24 -14.77
CA ASP A 47 -35.51 -34.53 -14.78
C ASP A 47 -37.01 -34.31 -14.57
N VAL A 48 -37.67 -33.82 -15.61
CA VAL A 48 -39.09 -33.48 -15.61
C VAL A 48 -39.69 -34.13 -16.85
N GLU A 49 -40.83 -34.79 -16.68
CA GLU A 49 -41.59 -35.35 -17.80
C GLU A 49 -41.99 -34.23 -18.76
N SER A 50 -41.27 -34.15 -19.87
CA SER A 50 -41.45 -33.15 -20.92
C SER A 50 -41.11 -33.80 -22.26
N PRO A 51 -41.86 -33.53 -23.33
CA PRO A 51 -41.56 -34.02 -24.68
C PRO A 51 -40.20 -33.55 -25.21
N ILE A 52 -39.66 -32.46 -24.64
CA ILE A 52 -38.34 -31.91 -24.96
C ILE A 52 -37.48 -31.80 -23.70
N PRO A 53 -36.16 -32.06 -23.77
CA PRO A 53 -35.27 -31.92 -22.63
C PRO A 53 -35.23 -30.47 -22.15
N VAL A 54 -35.70 -30.22 -20.92
CA VAL A 54 -35.77 -28.87 -20.37
C VAL A 54 -34.39 -28.49 -19.81
N PRO A 55 -33.71 -27.46 -20.35
CA PRO A 55 -32.46 -27.00 -19.77
C PRO A 55 -32.73 -26.43 -18.38
N ARG A 56 -31.95 -26.84 -17.38
CA ARG A 56 -31.94 -26.18 -16.08
C ARG A 56 -31.40 -24.75 -16.27
N PRO A 57 -31.97 -23.76 -15.58
CA PRO A 57 -31.45 -22.39 -15.64
C PRO A 57 -29.98 -22.39 -15.22
N ALA A 58 -29.10 -22.08 -16.16
CA ALA A 58 -27.71 -21.82 -15.86
C ALA A 58 -27.67 -20.47 -15.13
N VAL A 59 -27.61 -20.50 -13.80
CA VAL A 59 -27.57 -19.28 -12.99
C VAL A 59 -26.41 -18.42 -13.48
N SER A 60 -26.73 -17.30 -14.13
CA SER A 60 -25.80 -16.38 -14.74
C SER A 60 -25.19 -15.44 -13.68
N THR A 61 -24.56 -15.98 -12.65
CA THR A 61 -23.84 -15.18 -11.63
C THR A 61 -22.50 -14.60 -12.13
N ARG A 62 -22.16 -14.77 -13.41
CA ARG A 62 -20.78 -14.59 -13.93
C ARG A 62 -20.20 -13.18 -13.76
N PRO A 63 -20.89 -12.06 -14.09
CA PRO A 63 -20.25 -10.73 -14.07
C PRO A 63 -20.02 -10.20 -12.66
N ARG A 64 -21.03 -10.29 -11.78
CA ARG A 64 -20.93 -9.85 -10.37
C ARG A 64 -19.87 -10.66 -9.62
N GLU A 65 -19.85 -11.97 -9.83
CA GLU A 65 -18.87 -12.84 -9.20
C GLU A 65 -17.44 -12.54 -9.70
N ALA A 66 -17.25 -12.35 -11.01
CA ALA A 66 -15.97 -11.92 -11.57
C ALA A 66 -15.47 -10.62 -10.95
N PHE A 67 -16.35 -9.61 -10.88
CA PHE A 67 -16.03 -8.32 -10.29
C PHE A 67 -15.59 -8.46 -8.82
N LEU A 68 -16.33 -9.22 -8.01
CA LEU A 68 -15.97 -9.41 -6.59
C LEU A 68 -14.61 -10.10 -6.43
N TYR A 69 -14.29 -11.10 -7.25
CA TYR A 69 -12.97 -11.74 -7.20
C TYR A 69 -11.86 -10.80 -7.66
N VAL A 70 -12.05 -10.03 -8.73
CA VAL A 70 -11.06 -9.04 -9.19
C VAL A 70 -10.79 -8.01 -8.09
N VAL A 71 -11.83 -7.45 -7.47
CA VAL A 71 -11.68 -6.49 -6.37
C VAL A 71 -10.99 -7.14 -5.16
N MET A 72 -11.32 -8.38 -4.82
CA MET A 72 -10.68 -9.11 -3.73
C MET A 72 -9.17 -9.29 -3.99
N PHE A 73 -8.78 -9.79 -5.16
CA PHE A 73 -7.37 -10.00 -5.49
C PHE A 73 -6.60 -8.68 -5.66
N MET A 74 -7.23 -7.65 -6.23
CA MET A 74 -6.63 -6.32 -6.30
C MET A 74 -6.37 -5.75 -4.90
N ALA A 75 -7.37 -5.81 -4.01
CA ALA A 75 -7.22 -5.35 -2.63
C ALA A 75 -6.16 -6.18 -1.87
N LEU A 76 -6.06 -7.48 -2.13
CA LEU A 76 -4.99 -8.33 -1.60
C LEU A 76 -3.62 -7.85 -2.07
N PHE A 77 -3.41 -7.67 -3.38
CA PHE A 77 -2.11 -7.26 -3.93
C PHE A 77 -1.71 -5.87 -3.42
N VAL A 78 -2.64 -4.91 -3.41
CA VAL A 78 -2.41 -3.58 -2.86
C VAL A 78 -2.04 -3.67 -1.37
N SER A 79 -2.73 -4.50 -0.58
CA SER A 79 -2.42 -4.67 0.84
C SER A 79 -1.06 -5.33 1.05
N ALA A 80 -0.73 -6.40 0.30
CA ALA A 80 0.53 -7.11 0.41
C ALA A 80 1.72 -6.23 0.01
N PHE A 81 1.60 -5.47 -1.09
CA PHE A 81 2.64 -4.54 -1.53
C PHE A 81 2.87 -3.44 -0.50
N ASN A 82 1.80 -2.81 -0.01
CA ASN A 82 1.94 -1.71 0.96
C ASN A 82 2.37 -2.21 2.34
N LEU A 83 2.01 -3.42 2.75
CA LEU A 83 2.56 -4.04 3.96
C LEU A 83 4.08 -4.21 3.85
N GLY A 84 4.56 -4.71 2.70
CA GLY A 84 6.00 -4.80 2.43
C GLY A 84 6.68 -3.43 2.45
N ALA A 85 6.09 -2.43 1.80
CA ALA A 85 6.61 -1.06 1.78
C ALA A 85 6.69 -0.41 3.17
N VAL A 86 5.66 -0.58 4.00
CA VAL A 86 5.67 -0.11 5.40
C VAL A 86 6.80 -0.77 6.18
N LEU A 87 6.92 -2.09 6.10
CA LEU A 87 7.97 -2.84 6.81
C LEU A 87 9.37 -2.44 6.32
N PHE A 88 9.55 -2.20 5.02
CA PHE A 88 10.82 -1.71 4.46
C PHE A 88 11.18 -0.33 5.00
N ALA A 89 10.21 0.59 5.01
CA ALA A 89 10.40 1.93 5.54
C ALA A 89 10.72 1.89 7.04
N LEU A 90 10.07 1.02 7.82
CA LEU A 90 10.39 0.84 9.24
C LEU A 90 11.80 0.27 9.44
N VAL A 91 12.25 -0.67 8.60
CA VAL A 91 13.63 -1.18 8.63
C VAL A 91 14.64 -0.07 8.32
N ASP A 92 14.38 0.77 7.31
CA ASP A 92 15.28 1.87 6.95
C ASP A 92 15.32 2.98 8.01
N LEU A 93 14.22 3.22 8.72
CA LEU A 93 14.19 4.15 9.85
C LEU A 93 14.93 3.59 11.08
N ALA A 94 14.84 2.27 11.31
CA ALA A 94 15.50 1.61 12.44
C ALA A 94 17.01 1.39 12.21
N LEU A 95 17.43 1.24 10.96
CA LEU A 95 18.82 1.03 10.54
C LEU A 95 19.22 2.05 9.46
N PRO A 96 19.48 3.32 9.84
CA PRO A 96 19.81 4.37 8.89
C PRO A 96 21.12 4.08 8.15
N ASP A 97 21.11 4.23 6.83
CA ASP A 97 22.32 4.20 6.00
C ASP A 97 22.73 5.62 5.62
N PRO A 98 23.96 6.07 5.95
CA PRO A 98 24.49 7.36 5.53
C PRO A 98 24.48 7.58 4.01
N ALA A 99 24.63 6.51 3.21
CA ALA A 99 24.57 6.55 1.75
C ALA A 99 23.17 6.20 1.20
N GLY A 100 22.19 6.00 2.08
CA GLY A 100 20.85 5.57 1.74
C GLY A 100 19.90 6.70 1.37
N VAL A 101 18.63 6.32 1.20
CA VAL A 101 17.55 7.28 0.93
C VAL A 101 17.34 8.19 2.14
N PRO A 102 17.21 9.53 1.94
CA PRO A 102 16.89 10.45 3.02
C PRO A 102 15.61 10.07 3.79
N PRO A 103 15.55 10.27 5.12
CA PRO A 103 14.39 9.92 5.93
C PRO A 103 13.10 10.61 5.47
N GLU A 104 13.19 11.81 4.90
CA GLU A 104 11.99 12.54 4.50
C GLU A 104 11.27 11.87 3.34
N ILE A 105 12.03 11.29 2.39
CA ILE A 105 11.49 10.46 1.32
C ILE A 105 10.91 9.16 1.90
N ILE A 106 11.59 8.54 2.87
CA ILE A 106 11.11 7.33 3.54
C ILE A 106 9.78 7.59 4.26
N ARG A 107 9.65 8.72 4.99
CA ARG A 107 8.44 9.13 5.68
C ARG A 107 7.29 9.41 4.71
N GLU A 108 7.59 10.01 3.55
CA GLU A 108 6.61 10.23 2.51
C GLU A 108 6.05 8.92 1.94
N LEU A 109 6.93 7.96 1.61
CA LEU A 109 6.55 6.62 1.17
C LEU A 109 5.76 5.88 2.25
N LEU A 110 6.20 5.95 3.51
CA LEU A 110 5.52 5.35 4.64
C LEU A 110 4.10 5.89 4.79
N ARG A 111 3.90 7.20 4.67
CA ARG A 111 2.57 7.84 4.71
C ARG A 111 1.67 7.35 3.57
N LEU A 112 2.19 7.26 2.35
CA LEU A 112 1.43 6.73 1.21
C LEU A 112 1.02 5.27 1.45
N SER A 113 1.96 4.44 1.90
CA SER A 113 1.71 3.02 2.10
C SER A 113 0.79 2.73 3.28
N VAL A 114 0.93 3.45 4.40
CA VAL A 114 -0.02 3.36 5.53
C VAL A 114 -1.42 3.76 5.08
N SER A 115 -1.56 4.84 4.30
CA SER A 115 -2.87 5.30 3.79
C SER A 115 -3.52 4.24 2.88
N ALA A 116 -2.75 3.67 1.96
CA ALA A 116 -3.23 2.61 1.07
C ALA A 116 -3.62 1.35 1.86
N LEU A 117 -2.86 0.99 2.90
CA LEU A 117 -3.11 -0.20 3.71
C LEU A 117 -4.37 -0.05 4.59
N VAL A 118 -4.60 1.14 5.14
CA VAL A 118 -5.80 1.47 5.91
C VAL A 118 -7.07 1.36 5.06
N VAL A 119 -7.00 1.64 3.76
CA VAL A 119 -8.15 1.54 2.85
C VAL A 119 -8.29 0.14 2.23
N ALA A 120 -7.20 -0.45 1.74
CA ALA A 120 -7.24 -1.72 1.02
C ALA A 120 -7.57 -2.92 1.92
N SER A 121 -7.04 -2.93 3.15
CA SER A 121 -7.25 -4.03 4.10
C SER A 121 -8.72 -4.24 4.50
N PRO A 122 -9.51 -3.21 4.89
CA PRO A 122 -10.92 -3.39 5.18
C PRO A 122 -11.73 -3.78 3.94
N VAL A 123 -11.39 -3.27 2.75
CA VAL A 123 -12.02 -3.68 1.49
C VAL A 123 -11.78 -5.16 1.23
N PHE A 124 -10.53 -5.63 1.33
CA PHE A 124 -10.19 -7.05 1.19
C PHE A 124 -10.96 -7.92 2.19
N ALA A 125 -10.98 -7.55 3.47
CA ALA A 125 -11.67 -8.29 4.51
C ALA A 125 -13.20 -8.29 4.33
N TYR A 126 -13.78 -7.19 3.86
CA TYR A 126 -15.21 -7.08 3.56
C TYR A 126 -15.60 -7.96 2.39
N VAL A 127 -14.91 -7.83 1.25
CA VAL A 127 -15.22 -8.61 0.04
C VAL A 127 -15.00 -10.10 0.28
N THR A 128 -13.95 -10.48 1.01
CA THR A 128 -13.73 -11.87 1.43
C THR A 128 -14.89 -12.40 2.28
N ARG A 129 -15.42 -11.59 3.22
CA ARG A 129 -16.61 -11.97 4.01
C ARG A 129 -17.85 -12.12 3.15
N VAL A 130 -18.08 -11.23 2.19
CA VAL A 130 -19.22 -11.29 1.26
C VAL A 130 -19.16 -12.56 0.40
N ILE A 131 -17.99 -12.87 -0.17
CA ILE A 131 -17.78 -14.07 -0.98
C ILE A 131 -17.97 -15.32 -0.13
N ARG A 132 -17.40 -15.38 1.09
CA ARG A 132 -17.51 -16.55 1.97
C ARG A 132 -18.96 -16.85 2.36
N ARG A 133 -19.74 -15.82 2.71
CA ARG A 133 -21.18 -15.97 3.01
C ARG A 133 -21.97 -16.43 1.77
N GLY A 134 -21.65 -15.93 0.59
CA GLY A 134 -22.29 -16.37 -0.67
C GLY A 134 -22.01 -17.83 -1.01
N VAL A 135 -20.78 -18.29 -0.76
CA VAL A 135 -20.33 -19.67 -0.97
C VAL A 135 -20.97 -20.66 0.01
N GLU A 136 -21.29 -20.23 1.24
CA GLU A 136 -22.03 -21.04 2.21
C GLU A 136 -23.49 -21.27 1.78
N ALA A 137 -24.10 -20.30 1.10
CA ALA A 137 -25.48 -20.38 0.63
C ALA A 137 -25.67 -21.23 -0.64
N GLN A 138 -24.67 -21.30 -1.54
CA GLN A 138 -24.75 -22.08 -2.78
C GLN A 138 -23.42 -22.84 -3.06
N PRO A 139 -23.35 -24.16 -2.82
CA PRO A 139 -22.12 -24.94 -2.96
C PRO A 139 -21.55 -24.98 -4.39
N SER A 140 -22.40 -24.83 -5.41
CA SER A 140 -22.03 -24.82 -6.83
C SER A 140 -21.20 -23.60 -7.24
N ALA A 141 -21.22 -22.51 -6.47
CA ALA A 141 -20.38 -21.33 -6.68
C ALA A 141 -18.91 -21.54 -6.21
N ARG A 142 -18.60 -22.63 -5.48
CA ARG A 142 -17.23 -22.92 -5.00
C ARG A 142 -16.23 -23.17 -6.12
N ALA A 143 -16.70 -23.68 -7.25
CA ALA A 143 -15.89 -24.09 -8.40
C ALA A 143 -15.87 -23.05 -9.53
N SER A 144 -15.96 -21.75 -9.19
CA SER A 144 -15.92 -20.71 -10.22
C SER A 144 -14.54 -20.65 -10.89
N ARG A 145 -14.54 -20.68 -12.22
CA ARG A 145 -13.28 -20.70 -13.01
C ARG A 145 -12.42 -19.48 -12.76
N ILE A 146 -13.06 -18.36 -12.46
CA ILE A 146 -12.39 -17.08 -12.22
C ILE A 146 -11.55 -17.16 -10.93
N ARG A 147 -12.09 -17.75 -9.85
CA ARG A 147 -11.31 -17.99 -8.63
C ARG A 147 -10.09 -18.84 -8.92
N LEU A 148 -10.26 -19.93 -9.68
CA LEU A 148 -9.16 -20.83 -10.01
C LEU A 148 -8.08 -20.10 -10.81
N GLN A 149 -8.46 -19.38 -11.87
CA GLN A 149 -7.52 -18.60 -12.70
C GLN A 149 -6.76 -17.54 -11.90
N LEU A 150 -7.46 -16.76 -11.07
CA LEU A 150 -6.82 -15.73 -10.24
C LEU A 150 -5.97 -16.32 -9.11
N THR A 151 -6.33 -17.50 -8.60
CA THR A 151 -5.52 -18.23 -7.62
C THR A 151 -4.22 -18.71 -8.24
N TYR A 152 -4.27 -19.34 -9.43
CA TYR A 152 -3.06 -19.72 -10.17
C TYR A 152 -2.20 -18.51 -10.53
N LEU A 153 -2.81 -17.39 -10.93
CA LEU A 153 -2.09 -16.14 -11.18
C LEU A 153 -1.38 -15.65 -9.91
N THR A 154 -2.06 -15.69 -8.76
CA THR A 154 -1.46 -15.30 -7.47
C THR A 154 -0.32 -16.22 -7.08
N LEU A 155 -0.46 -17.53 -7.26
CA LEU A 155 0.60 -18.50 -7.02
C LEU A 155 1.80 -18.26 -7.95
N PHE A 156 1.56 -17.95 -9.23
CA PHE A 156 2.61 -17.61 -10.19
C PHE A 156 3.37 -16.34 -9.77
N VAL A 157 2.66 -15.25 -9.45
CA VAL A 157 3.26 -14.00 -8.98
C VAL A 157 4.05 -14.23 -7.70
N ALA A 158 3.50 -14.95 -6.73
CA ALA A 158 4.20 -15.27 -5.48
C ALA A 158 5.47 -16.10 -5.72
N SER A 159 5.43 -17.08 -6.63
CA SER A 159 6.62 -17.84 -7.03
C SER A 159 7.70 -16.95 -7.65
N CYS A 160 7.33 -16.05 -8.58
CA CYS A 160 8.28 -15.10 -9.17
C CYS A 160 8.91 -14.20 -8.10
N VAL A 161 8.12 -13.73 -7.13
CA VAL A 161 8.61 -12.92 -6.01
C VAL A 161 9.57 -13.71 -5.12
N LEU A 162 9.28 -14.97 -4.81
CA LEU A 162 10.16 -15.82 -4.01
C LEU A 162 11.49 -16.10 -4.73
N VAL A 163 11.45 -16.41 -6.03
CA VAL A 163 12.66 -16.57 -6.84
C VAL A 163 13.46 -15.28 -6.86
N GLY A 164 12.82 -14.13 -7.10
CA GLY A 164 13.47 -12.82 -7.07
C GLY A 164 14.10 -12.50 -5.71
N ALA A 165 13.44 -12.86 -4.60
CA ALA A 165 13.98 -12.66 -3.25
C ALA A 165 15.25 -13.48 -3.01
N VAL A 166 15.29 -14.75 -3.44
CA VAL A 166 16.48 -15.60 -3.34
C VAL A 166 17.60 -15.09 -4.25
N THR A 167 17.28 -14.70 -5.49
CA THR A 167 18.26 -14.12 -6.42
C THR A 167 18.87 -12.84 -5.86
N ALA A 168 18.06 -11.93 -5.32
CA ALA A 168 18.56 -10.72 -4.67
C ALA A 168 19.47 -11.07 -3.48
N LEU A 169 19.08 -12.07 -2.67
CA LEU A 169 19.89 -12.54 -1.54
C LEU A 169 21.29 -12.99 -1.97
N LEU A 170 21.35 -13.82 -3.00
CA LEU A 170 22.60 -14.31 -3.57
C LEU A 170 23.43 -13.21 -4.20
N TYR A 171 22.80 -12.29 -4.94
CA TYR A 171 23.49 -11.16 -5.56
C TYR A 171 24.20 -10.29 -4.51
N SER A 172 23.50 -9.92 -3.44
CA SER A 172 24.08 -9.12 -2.35
C SER A 172 25.15 -9.90 -1.57
N PHE A 173 24.97 -11.20 -1.36
CA PHE A 173 25.98 -12.06 -0.73
C PHE A 173 27.26 -12.13 -1.55
N LEU A 174 27.16 -12.36 -2.86
CA LEU A 174 28.30 -12.43 -3.78
C LEU A 174 29.02 -11.08 -3.93
N GLY A 175 28.30 -9.97 -3.81
CA GLY A 175 28.88 -8.62 -3.78
C GLY A 175 29.58 -8.25 -2.46
N GLY A 176 29.45 -9.07 -1.41
CA GLY A 176 29.98 -8.74 -0.07
C GLY A 176 29.20 -7.63 0.65
N GLU A 177 28.05 -7.22 0.12
CA GLU A 177 27.21 -6.12 0.64
C GLU A 177 26.03 -6.62 1.49
N LEU A 178 26.13 -7.84 2.02
CA LEU A 178 25.06 -8.44 2.80
C LEU A 178 24.89 -7.68 4.14
N THR A 179 23.94 -6.75 4.14
CA THR A 179 23.64 -5.90 5.31
C THR A 179 22.44 -6.43 6.09
N ALA A 180 22.38 -6.16 7.40
CA ALA A 180 21.25 -6.57 8.24
C ALA A 180 19.89 -6.06 7.71
N ARG A 181 19.84 -4.81 7.22
CA ARG A 181 18.67 -4.22 6.54
C ARG A 181 18.20 -5.06 5.36
N PHE A 182 19.13 -5.57 4.57
CA PHE A 182 18.83 -6.30 3.36
C PHE A 182 18.26 -7.68 3.68
N VAL A 183 18.84 -8.36 4.69
CA VAL A 183 18.30 -9.62 5.21
C VAL A 183 16.88 -9.44 5.77
N LEU A 184 16.63 -8.40 6.57
CA LEU A 184 15.29 -8.11 7.11
C LEU A 184 14.26 -7.82 6.00
N LYS A 185 14.65 -7.07 4.96
CA LYS A 185 13.82 -6.81 3.78
C LYS A 185 13.53 -8.09 2.99
N ALA A 186 14.54 -8.93 2.75
CA ALA A 186 14.36 -10.22 2.07
C ALA A 186 13.46 -11.17 2.85
N LEU A 187 13.61 -11.25 4.18
CA LEU A 187 12.74 -12.03 5.06
C LEU A 187 11.30 -11.53 5.01
N THR A 188 11.09 -10.22 4.98
CA THR A 188 9.76 -9.61 4.85
C THR A 188 9.06 -10.05 3.57
N VAL A 189 9.74 -9.93 2.42
CA VAL A 189 9.18 -10.35 1.12
C VAL A 189 8.88 -11.84 1.12
N THR A 190 9.80 -12.65 1.63
CA THR A 190 9.64 -14.11 1.71
C THR A 190 8.47 -14.51 2.61
N ALA A 191 8.29 -13.86 3.76
CA ALA A 191 7.19 -14.13 4.67
C ALA A 191 5.82 -13.77 4.06
N ILE A 192 5.72 -12.61 3.38
CA ILE A 192 4.48 -12.18 2.71
C ILE A 192 4.15 -13.11 1.54
N ALA A 193 5.10 -13.30 0.62
CA ALA A 193 4.90 -14.12 -0.57
C ALA A 193 4.69 -15.61 -0.21
N GLY A 194 5.49 -16.14 0.71
CA GLY A 194 5.37 -17.52 1.21
C GLY A 194 4.08 -17.76 1.98
N GLY A 195 3.63 -16.79 2.79
CA GLY A 195 2.35 -16.84 3.49
C GLY A 195 1.17 -16.86 2.51
N ALA A 196 1.17 -15.96 1.53
CA ALA A 196 0.15 -15.92 0.48
C ALA A 196 0.16 -17.21 -0.37
N PHE A 197 1.33 -17.65 -0.81
CA PHE A 197 1.50 -18.89 -1.57
C PHE A 197 0.96 -20.10 -0.80
N GLY A 198 1.38 -20.27 0.46
CA GLY A 198 0.95 -21.37 1.31
C GLY A 198 -0.55 -21.36 1.59
N TYR A 199 -1.16 -20.18 1.77
CA TYR A 199 -2.60 -20.04 1.93
C TYR A 199 -3.36 -20.53 0.70
N TYR A 200 -3.04 -19.96 -0.46
CA TYR A 200 -3.76 -20.22 -1.71
C TYR A 200 -3.48 -21.63 -2.24
N LEU A 201 -2.30 -22.20 -1.99
CA LEU A 201 -2.01 -23.59 -2.34
C LEU A 201 -2.81 -24.58 -1.47
N ARG A 202 -2.98 -24.32 -0.17
CA ARG A 202 -3.86 -25.14 0.68
C ARG A 202 -5.32 -25.04 0.26
N ASP A 203 -5.76 -23.84 -0.10
CA ASP A 203 -7.10 -23.60 -0.61
C ASP A 203 -7.35 -24.32 -1.95
N LEU A 204 -6.37 -24.29 -2.85
CA LEU A 204 -6.41 -25.02 -4.12
C LEU A 204 -6.46 -26.54 -3.91
N ARG A 205 -5.54 -27.10 -3.10
CA ARG A 205 -5.51 -28.54 -2.77
C ARG A 205 -6.81 -28.99 -2.08
N ALA A 206 -7.43 -28.12 -1.28
CA ALA A 206 -8.71 -28.42 -0.65
C ALA A 206 -9.88 -28.43 -1.65
N ALA A 207 -9.77 -27.66 -2.74
CA ALA A 207 -10.77 -27.64 -3.81
C ALA A 207 -10.64 -28.85 -4.76
N GLU A 208 -9.44 -29.43 -4.90
CA GLU A 208 -9.18 -30.61 -5.74
C GLU A 208 -9.59 -31.94 -5.09
N ARG A 209 -9.68 -32.01 -3.74
CA ARG A 209 -10.11 -33.24 -3.05
C ARG A 209 -11.59 -33.55 -3.36
N ALA A 210 -11.86 -34.79 -3.77
CA ALA A 210 -13.16 -35.23 -4.24
C ALA A 210 -14.25 -35.18 -3.13
N PRO A 211 -15.55 -35.07 -3.47
CA PRO A 211 -16.66 -34.93 -2.52
C PRO A 211 -16.96 -36.13 -1.59
N GLY A 212 -16.03 -37.07 -1.40
CA GLY A 212 -16.26 -38.31 -0.64
C GLY A 212 -15.13 -38.71 0.32
N GLU A 213 -14.00 -37.99 0.32
CA GLU A 213 -12.88 -38.30 1.19
C GLU A 213 -13.03 -37.49 2.49
N GLY A 214 -13.16 -38.20 3.62
CA GLY A 214 -13.55 -37.66 4.93
C GLY A 214 -12.97 -36.28 5.19
N ARG A 215 -13.86 -35.30 5.37
CA ARG A 215 -13.48 -33.91 5.66
C ARG A 215 -12.73 -33.92 7.00
N PRO A 216 -11.43 -33.56 7.08
CA PRO A 216 -10.93 -33.11 8.35
C PRO A 216 -11.77 -31.89 8.72
N GLU A 217 -12.32 -31.87 9.93
CA GLU A 217 -12.98 -30.70 10.48
C GLU A 217 -12.06 -29.51 10.22
N ARG A 218 -12.53 -28.54 9.42
CA ARG A 218 -11.72 -27.38 9.05
C ARG A 218 -11.53 -26.56 10.32
N GLY A 219 -10.51 -26.91 11.10
CA GLY A 219 -10.00 -26.09 12.18
C GLY A 219 -9.83 -24.68 11.65
N ARG A 220 -10.16 -23.67 12.46
CA ARG A 220 -10.03 -22.26 12.07
C ARG A 220 -8.61 -22.02 11.57
N ASP A 221 -8.42 -21.92 10.26
CA ASP A 221 -7.13 -21.57 9.65
C ASP A 221 -6.68 -20.25 10.31
N PRO A 222 -5.59 -20.21 11.10
CA PRO A 222 -5.23 -19.02 11.87
C PRO A 222 -4.60 -17.93 11.00
N LEU A 223 -4.19 -18.28 9.77
CA LEU A 223 -3.41 -17.40 8.89
C LEU A 223 -4.11 -16.06 8.57
N PRO A 224 -5.43 -15.98 8.27
CA PRO A 224 -6.08 -14.70 8.04
C PRO A 224 -6.09 -13.79 9.28
N VAL A 225 -6.13 -14.38 10.49
CA VAL A 225 -6.04 -13.63 11.76
C VAL A 225 -4.63 -13.10 11.96
N ILE A 226 -3.61 -13.94 11.72
CA ILE A 226 -2.19 -13.54 11.77
C ILE A 226 -1.93 -12.41 10.76
N ALA A 227 -2.41 -12.54 9.53
CA ALA A 227 -2.25 -11.51 8.50
C ALA A 227 -2.94 -10.19 8.89
N ALA A 228 -4.17 -10.25 9.43
CA ALA A 228 -4.87 -9.06 9.91
C ALA A 228 -4.14 -8.40 11.09
N ALA A 229 -3.61 -9.19 12.03
CA ALA A 229 -2.82 -8.68 13.14
C ALA A 229 -1.50 -8.04 12.66
N ALA A 230 -0.79 -8.68 11.73
CA ALA A 230 0.44 -8.14 11.14
C ALA A 230 0.19 -6.80 10.43
N VAL A 231 -0.91 -6.68 9.67
CA VAL A 231 -1.34 -5.43 9.05
C VAL A 231 -1.65 -4.37 10.11
N ALA A 232 -2.41 -4.70 11.16
CA ALA A 232 -2.75 -3.76 12.22
C ALA A 232 -1.49 -3.25 12.95
N ILE A 233 -0.56 -4.15 13.28
CA ILE A 233 0.73 -3.82 13.89
C ILE A 233 1.54 -2.91 12.98
N ALA A 234 1.64 -3.22 11.69
CA ALA A 234 2.38 -2.41 10.72
C ALA A 234 1.77 -1.00 10.57
N VAL A 235 0.44 -0.89 10.54
CA VAL A 235 -0.26 0.41 10.51
C VAL A 235 0.04 1.21 11.79
N VAL A 236 -0.10 0.60 12.97
CA VAL A 236 0.18 1.27 14.24
C VAL A 236 1.64 1.70 14.32
N ALA A 237 2.59 0.82 13.99
CA ALA A 237 4.01 1.15 13.96
C ALA A 237 4.32 2.27 12.97
N GLY A 238 3.72 2.25 11.77
CA GLY A 238 3.87 3.31 10.78
C GLY A 238 3.32 4.65 11.26
N LEU A 239 2.14 4.66 11.91
CA LEU A 239 1.55 5.87 12.49
C LEU A 239 2.40 6.43 13.64
N VAL A 240 2.92 5.56 14.51
CA VAL A 240 3.84 5.96 15.58
C VAL A 240 5.12 6.56 14.99
N ALA A 241 5.70 5.94 13.97
CA ALA A 241 6.91 6.43 13.30
C ALA A 241 6.70 7.76 12.57
N LEU A 242 5.52 8.01 11.99
CA LEU A 242 5.17 9.26 11.31
C LEU A 242 4.89 10.42 12.27
N GLY A 243 4.55 10.14 13.52
CA GLY A 243 4.09 11.13 14.49
C GLY A 243 2.65 11.60 14.21
N SER A 244 2.15 12.52 15.04
CA SER A 244 0.79 13.05 14.84
C SER A 244 0.72 14.00 13.63
N PRO A 245 -0.39 14.01 12.86
CA PRO A 245 -0.58 14.97 11.77
C PRO A 245 -0.46 16.43 12.21
N ALA A 246 -0.90 16.74 13.44
CA ALA A 246 -0.75 18.06 14.03
C ALA A 246 0.73 18.42 14.28
N GLY A 247 1.55 17.45 14.69
CA GLY A 247 3.00 17.62 14.83
C GLY A 247 3.68 17.95 13.50
N GLN A 248 3.44 17.17 12.45
CA GLN A 248 4.01 17.45 11.13
C GLN A 248 3.59 18.79 10.56
N ARG A 249 2.36 19.24 10.85
CA ARG A 249 1.92 20.59 10.44
C ARG A 249 2.70 21.68 11.17
N ARG A 250 2.93 21.53 12.47
CA ARG A 250 3.73 22.49 13.27
C ARG A 250 5.17 22.55 12.77
N GLU A 251 5.79 21.41 12.51
CA GLU A 251 7.14 21.32 11.95
C GLU A 251 7.26 22.02 10.59
N ARG A 252 6.29 21.82 9.68
CA ARG A 252 6.27 22.54 8.39
C ARG A 252 6.06 24.05 8.55
N LEU A 253 5.31 24.48 9.55
CA LEU A 253 5.11 25.92 9.84
C LEU A 253 6.39 26.53 10.43
N ASP A 254 7.10 25.81 11.29
CA ASP A 254 8.40 26.22 11.83
C ASP A 254 9.47 26.28 10.74
N ALA A 255 9.52 25.29 9.84
CA ALA A 255 10.38 25.32 8.66
C ALA A 255 10.03 26.51 7.73
N ARG A 256 8.75 26.87 7.61
CA ARG A 256 8.33 28.06 6.86
C ARG A 256 8.80 29.36 7.53
N ARG A 257 8.67 29.47 8.85
CA ARG A 257 9.16 30.63 9.62
C ARG A 257 10.67 30.81 9.49
N ALA A 258 11.43 29.72 9.63
CA ALA A 258 12.88 29.74 9.44
C ALA A 258 13.27 30.19 8.01
N GLN A 259 12.53 29.72 7.00
CA GLN A 259 12.72 30.17 5.62
C GLN A 259 12.37 31.65 5.43
N ASP A 260 11.28 32.14 6.02
CA ASP A 260 10.90 33.55 5.94
C ASP A 260 11.97 34.43 6.61
N LEU A 261 12.48 34.05 7.80
CA LEU A 261 13.59 34.74 8.47
C LEU A 261 14.86 34.77 7.61
N HIS A 262 15.17 33.67 6.91
CA HIS A 262 16.30 33.63 6.00
C HIS A 262 16.16 34.58 4.81
N VAL A 263 14.95 34.68 4.24
CA VAL A 263 14.68 35.63 3.16
C VAL A 263 14.74 37.08 3.68
N ILE A 264 14.25 37.34 4.89
CA ILE A 264 14.34 38.65 5.53
C ILE A 264 15.81 39.03 5.77
N SER A 265 16.64 38.11 6.28
CA SER A 265 18.05 38.40 6.53
C SER A 265 18.77 38.79 5.24
N GLN A 266 18.54 38.04 4.15
CA GLN A 266 19.10 38.35 2.83
C GLN A 266 18.61 39.70 2.29
N ALA A 267 17.37 40.07 2.57
CA ALA A 267 16.84 41.38 2.19
C ALA A 267 17.48 42.52 3.01
N ILE A 268 17.75 42.30 4.30
CA ILE A 268 18.46 43.26 5.16
C ILE A 268 19.90 43.44 4.67
N ASP A 269 20.60 42.36 4.31
CA ASP A 269 21.98 42.42 3.80
C ASP A 269 22.06 43.30 2.54
N ARG A 270 21.12 43.11 1.60
CA ARG A 270 21.02 43.94 0.38
C ARG A 270 20.66 45.40 0.68
N TYR A 271 19.76 45.61 1.64
CA TYR A 271 19.36 46.95 2.04
C TYR A 271 20.54 47.73 2.63
N GLU A 272 21.31 47.10 3.54
CA GLU A 272 22.50 47.69 4.15
C GLU A 272 23.58 47.99 3.11
N ALA A 273 23.80 47.08 2.15
CA ALA A 273 24.75 47.30 1.07
C ALA A 273 24.39 48.50 0.18
N THR A 274 23.10 48.80 0.02
CA THR A 274 22.62 49.89 -0.86
C THR A 274 22.49 51.22 -0.14
N HIS A 275 22.01 51.21 1.11
CA HIS A 275 21.68 52.41 1.88
C HIS A 275 22.74 52.78 2.93
N GLU A 276 23.76 51.93 3.11
CA GLU A 276 24.82 52.07 4.13
C GLU A 276 24.28 52.19 5.57
N ARG A 277 23.05 51.71 5.80
CA ARG A 277 22.39 51.64 7.11
C ARG A 277 21.43 50.45 7.16
N LEU A 278 21.14 49.98 8.37
CA LEU A 278 20.05 49.03 8.57
C LEU A 278 18.67 49.69 8.33
N PRO A 279 17.67 48.93 7.88
CA PRO A 279 16.30 49.43 7.78
C PRO A 279 15.76 49.75 9.18
N ALA A 280 14.99 50.83 9.32
CA ALA A 280 14.41 51.16 10.63
C ALA A 280 13.26 50.19 10.99
N THR A 281 12.59 49.64 9.98
CA THR A 281 11.51 48.67 10.13
C THR A 281 11.52 47.67 8.96
N LEU A 282 11.00 46.46 9.17
CA LEU A 282 10.85 45.47 8.10
C LEU A 282 9.96 45.98 6.94
N GLY A 283 9.09 46.97 7.18
CA GLY A 283 8.28 47.60 6.14
C GLY A 283 9.06 48.48 5.16
N GLU A 284 10.32 48.83 5.45
CA GLU A 284 11.22 49.46 4.46
C GLU A 284 11.64 48.45 3.40
N LEU A 285 11.89 47.20 3.78
CA LEU A 285 12.28 46.13 2.86
C LEU A 285 11.23 45.85 1.77
N GLN A 286 9.94 45.95 2.12
CA GLN A 286 8.85 45.75 1.16
C GLN A 286 8.71 46.88 0.14
N ARG A 287 9.19 48.09 0.47
CA ARG A 287 9.14 49.25 -0.42
C ARG A 287 10.36 49.33 -1.32
N ASP A 288 11.48 48.77 -0.86
CA ASP A 288 12.78 48.83 -1.52
C ASP A 288 13.06 47.60 -2.40
N SER A 289 12.43 46.46 -2.12
CA SER A 289 12.68 45.21 -2.84
C SER A 289 11.66 44.95 -3.96
N ASP A 290 12.16 44.59 -5.15
CA ASP A 290 11.36 43.98 -6.22
C ASP A 290 10.79 42.59 -5.84
N ILE A 291 11.30 41.98 -4.77
CA ILE A 291 10.86 40.67 -4.27
C ILE A 291 9.89 40.87 -3.10
N GLN A 292 8.75 40.18 -3.13
CA GLN A 292 7.85 40.15 -1.97
C GLN A 292 8.49 39.42 -0.78
N VAL A 293 8.93 40.21 0.21
CA VAL A 293 9.41 39.69 1.50
C VAL A 293 8.21 39.48 2.43
N ALA A 294 8.02 38.23 2.88
CA ALA A 294 7.00 37.88 3.85
C ALA A 294 7.45 38.29 5.26
N ILE A 295 7.00 39.45 5.73
CA ILE A 295 7.40 40.02 7.03
C ILE A 295 6.47 39.64 8.20
N THR A 296 5.47 38.79 7.95
CA THR A 296 4.47 38.39 8.96
C THR A 296 4.41 36.88 9.10
N ASP A 297 4.15 36.42 10.32
CA ASP A 297 3.97 35.00 10.63
C ASP A 297 2.70 34.47 9.94
N PRO A 298 2.77 33.31 9.25
CA PRO A 298 1.64 32.78 8.47
C PRO A 298 0.45 32.30 9.32
N VAL A 299 0.64 32.14 10.65
CA VAL A 299 -0.38 31.68 11.60
C VAL A 299 -0.93 32.84 12.41
N THR A 300 -0.07 33.59 13.10
CA THR A 300 -0.50 34.69 13.97
C THR A 300 -0.82 35.97 13.19
N ARG A 301 -0.27 36.11 11.97
CA ARG A 301 -0.29 37.33 11.15
C ARG A 301 0.39 38.52 11.81
N GLU A 302 1.12 38.30 12.89
CA GLU A 302 1.92 39.33 13.53
C GLU A 302 3.24 39.49 12.75
N PRO A 303 3.81 40.71 12.67
CA PRO A 303 5.13 40.91 12.10
C PRO A 303 6.19 40.08 12.84
N TYR A 304 7.19 39.57 12.12
CA TYR A 304 8.36 39.00 12.76
C TYR A 304 9.07 40.07 13.61
N GLY A 305 9.65 39.66 14.73
CA GLY A 305 10.37 40.59 15.61
C GLY A 305 11.67 41.01 14.94
N TYR A 306 11.93 42.32 14.94
CA TYR A 306 13.13 42.90 14.37
C TYR A 306 13.58 44.08 15.21
N GLU A 307 14.81 44.04 15.70
CA GLU A 307 15.44 45.12 16.46
C GLU A 307 16.82 45.41 15.86
N PRO A 308 17.03 46.56 15.20
CA PRO A 308 18.36 46.96 14.76
C PRO A 308 19.21 47.39 15.97
N GLU A 309 20.45 46.91 16.02
CA GLU A 309 21.42 47.28 17.05
C GLU A 309 22.49 48.23 16.50
N SER A 310 23.51 48.55 17.30
CA SER A 310 24.61 49.41 16.88
C SER A 310 25.44 48.79 15.75
N GLY A 311 25.70 49.57 14.71
CA GLY A 311 26.49 49.15 13.55
C GLY A 311 25.66 48.32 12.57
N ALA A 312 26.14 47.13 12.23
CA ALA A 312 25.48 46.19 11.32
C ALA A 312 24.81 45.02 12.06
N ALA A 313 24.75 45.05 13.39
CA ALA A 313 24.13 44.00 14.19
C ALA A 313 22.61 44.19 14.26
N TYR A 314 21.86 43.10 14.27
CA TYR A 314 20.40 43.12 14.44
C TYR A 314 19.89 41.80 15.01
N GLU A 315 18.73 41.85 15.65
CA GLU A 315 18.02 40.69 16.17
C GLU A 315 16.80 40.37 15.28
N LEU A 316 16.64 39.10 14.91
CA LEU A 316 15.45 38.58 14.23
C LEU A 316 14.75 37.52 15.08
N CYS A 317 13.47 37.70 15.35
CA CYS A 317 12.70 36.82 16.23
C CYS A 317 11.49 36.21 15.54
N ALA A 318 11.21 34.95 15.89
CA ALA A 318 9.96 34.27 15.54
C ALA A 318 9.47 33.42 16.73
N VAL A 319 8.20 33.00 16.68
CA VAL A 319 7.61 32.12 17.70
C VAL A 319 7.44 30.72 17.12
N PHE A 320 8.34 29.80 17.48
CA PHE A 320 8.34 28.43 16.99
C PHE A 320 7.43 27.54 17.83
N ALA A 321 6.73 26.61 17.18
CA ALA A 321 5.83 25.68 17.86
C ALA A 321 6.57 24.49 18.49
N LEU A 322 7.69 24.08 17.89
CA LEU A 322 8.53 22.97 18.31
C LEU A 322 9.98 23.42 18.47
N ALA A 323 10.71 22.79 19.39
CA ALA A 323 12.15 22.93 19.46
C ALA A 323 12.79 22.17 18.30
N THR A 324 13.89 22.69 17.75
CA THR A 324 14.58 22.00 16.67
C THR A 324 15.15 20.67 17.16
N GLY A 325 14.93 19.59 16.39
CA GLY A 325 15.53 18.29 16.70
C GLY A 325 17.05 18.29 16.49
N GLU A 326 17.78 17.47 17.25
CA GLU A 326 19.25 17.35 17.17
C GLU A 326 19.78 17.14 15.75
N ARG A 327 19.04 16.38 14.93
CA ARG A 327 19.41 16.08 13.54
C ARG A 327 19.36 17.32 12.66
N GLU A 328 18.36 18.17 12.85
CA GLU A 328 18.18 19.39 12.07
C GLU A 328 19.12 20.49 12.55
N MET A 329 19.46 20.50 13.84
CA MET A 329 20.52 21.34 14.43
C MET A 329 21.91 21.11 13.80
N ARG A 330 22.14 19.89 13.28
CA ARG A 330 23.35 19.48 12.55
C ARG A 330 23.28 19.76 11.04
N SER A 331 22.12 20.11 10.50
CA SER A 331 21.95 20.38 9.07
C SER A 331 22.66 21.65 8.60
N GLY A 332 23.01 22.55 9.54
CA GLY A 332 23.67 23.82 9.23
C GLY A 332 22.77 24.81 8.49
N ARG A 333 21.47 24.53 8.36
CA ARG A 333 20.53 25.45 7.71
C ARG A 333 20.43 26.77 8.50
N PRO A 334 20.34 27.92 7.84
CA PRO A 334 20.04 29.19 8.51
C PRO A 334 18.78 29.08 9.37
N PHE A 335 18.78 29.71 10.54
CA PHE A 335 17.62 29.75 11.45
C PHE A 335 17.10 28.37 11.92
N SER A 336 17.90 27.31 11.81
CA SER A 336 17.54 25.94 12.20
C SER A 336 17.90 25.57 13.63
N ARG A 337 18.40 26.50 14.44
CA ARG A 337 18.73 26.24 15.86
C ARG A 337 17.86 27.10 16.75
N HIS A 338 16.72 26.59 17.19
CA HIS A 338 15.80 27.31 18.05
C HIS A 338 15.10 26.37 19.04
N ASP A 339 14.72 26.93 20.18
CA ASP A 339 13.81 26.26 21.12
C ASP A 339 12.34 26.49 20.73
N ALA A 340 11.44 25.78 21.40
CA ALA A 340 10.01 26.07 21.29
C ALA A 340 9.68 27.40 21.99
N GLY A 341 8.79 28.19 21.40
CA GLY A 341 8.41 29.52 21.87
C GLY A 341 9.12 30.64 21.11
N ARG A 342 9.15 31.84 21.70
CA ARG A 342 9.83 32.99 21.10
C ARG A 342 11.33 32.75 21.14
N HIS A 343 11.96 32.70 19.97
CA HIS A 343 13.40 32.59 19.82
C HIS A 343 13.91 33.73 18.93
N CYS A 344 15.05 34.28 19.29
CA CYS A 344 15.66 35.40 18.60
C CYS A 344 17.09 35.06 18.21
N PHE A 345 17.42 35.37 16.97
CA PHE A 345 18.72 35.11 16.38
C PHE A 345 19.48 36.42 16.28
N GLN A 346 20.66 36.45 16.90
CA GLN A 346 21.60 37.54 16.73
C GLN A 346 22.32 37.38 15.39
N MET A 347 22.16 38.38 14.54
CA MET A 347 22.70 38.40 13.19
C MET A 347 23.55 39.65 12.99
N ARG A 348 24.39 39.62 11.97
CA ARG A 348 25.13 40.80 11.51
C ARG A 348 25.00 40.88 10.01
N ALA A 349 24.62 42.04 9.50
CA ALA A 349 24.52 42.26 8.08
C ALA A 349 25.92 42.10 7.47
N GLU A 350 26.04 41.17 6.54
CA GLU A 350 27.27 40.95 5.80
C GLU A 350 27.18 41.72 4.49
N ARG A 351 28.08 42.70 4.31
CA ARG A 351 28.30 43.26 2.97
C ARG A 351 28.87 42.14 2.13
N GLU A 352 28.11 41.67 1.13
CA GLU A 352 28.64 40.78 0.10
C GLU A 352 29.92 41.44 -0.44
N ARG A 353 31.08 40.90 -0.05
CA ARG A 353 32.34 41.26 -0.69
C ARG A 353 32.27 40.57 -2.04
N GLY A 354 31.99 41.37 -3.08
CA GLY A 354 31.92 40.93 -4.47
C GLY A 354 33.13 40.12 -4.91
#